data_AF-A0A6B3ESI7-F1
#
_entry.id   AF-A0A6B3ESI7-F1
#
_cell.length_a   1.000
_cell.length_b   1.000
_cell.length_c   1.000
_cell.angle_alpha   90.00
_cell.angle_beta   90.00
_cell.angle_gamma   90.00
#
_symmetry.space_group_name_H-M   'P 1'
#
loop_
_entity.id
_entity.type
_entity.pdbx_description
1 polymer ?
#
loop_
_entity_poly.entity_id
_entity_poly.type
_entity_poly.pdbx_seq_one_letter_code
_entity_poly.pdbx_strand_id
1 'polypeptide(L)' 'PDDPRVEETADELVALLPADLPLAPGDPADNAFLDALYADFAPAQAAVLRRVISLLKERKP' A
#
# COMPACT_ATOMS: atom_id res chain seq x y z
N PRO A 1 16.25 3.04 -6.53
CA PRO A 1 16.55 3.45 -5.12
C PRO A 1 15.61 4.58 -4.76
N ASP A 2 14.84 4.41 -3.69
CA ASP A 2 13.48 4.92 -3.53
C ASP A 2 13.29 6.39 -3.93
N ASP A 3 12.34 6.61 -4.84
CA ASP A 3 11.92 7.96 -5.23
C ASP A 3 11.26 8.60 -4.00
N PRO A 4 11.77 9.72 -3.45
CA PRO A 4 11.24 10.30 -2.22
C PRO A 4 9.75 10.68 -2.33
N ARG A 5 9.28 10.94 -3.55
CA ARG A 5 7.86 11.25 -3.81
C ARG A 5 6.96 10.05 -3.54
N VAL A 6 7.47 8.82 -3.66
CA VAL A 6 6.70 7.59 -3.38
C VAL A 6 6.38 7.51 -1.89
N GLU A 7 7.36 7.80 -1.03
CA GLU A 7 7.17 7.78 0.42
C GLU A 7 6.19 8.87 0.86
N GLU A 8 6.43 10.12 0.42
CA GLU A 8 5.58 11.27 0.75
C GLU A 8 4.13 11.04 0.30
N THR A 9 3.92 10.58 -0.94
CA THR A 9 2.56 10.31 -1.45
C THR A 9 1.91 9.16 -0.69
N ALA A 10 2.67 8.12 -0.32
CA ALA A 10 2.12 7.00 0.44
C ALA A 10 1.67 7.43 1.83
N ASP A 11 2.47 8.26 2.52
CA ASP A 11 2.12 8.83 3.83
C ASP A 11 0.85 9.69 3.74
N GLU A 12 0.74 10.55 2.73
CA GLU A 12 -0.45 11.37 2.48
C GLU A 12 -1.70 10.50 2.28
N LEU A 13 -1.62 9.48 1.41
CA LEU A 13 -2.74 8.57 1.15
C LEU A 13 -3.15 7.79 2.40
N VAL A 14 -2.17 7.36 3.18
CA VAL A 14 -2.37 6.63 4.44
C VAL A 14 -3.01 7.53 5.50
N ALA A 15 -2.70 8.82 5.52
CA ALA A 15 -3.33 9.81 6.40
C ALA A 15 -4.81 10.09 6.07
N LEU A 16 -5.24 9.84 4.82
CA LEU A 16 -6.65 9.97 4.41
C LEU A 16 -7.51 8.77 4.84
N LEU A 17 -6.88 7.66 5.25
CA LEU A 17 -7.59 6.45 5.67
C LEU A 17 -7.93 6.50 7.17
N PRO A 18 -9.12 5.99 7.59
CA PRO A 18 -9.48 5.88 8.99
C PRO A 18 -8.42 5.13 9.80
N ALA A 19 -8.14 5.60 11.02
CA ALA A 19 -7.15 4.96 11.90
C ALA A 19 -7.60 3.55 12.35
N ASP A 20 -8.92 3.32 12.42
CA ASP A 20 -9.57 2.07 12.82
C ASP A 20 -10.00 1.21 11.62
N LEU A 21 -9.39 1.44 10.44
CA LEU A 21 -9.68 0.67 9.23
C LEU A 21 -9.55 -0.83 9.54
N PRO A 22 -10.65 -1.62 9.44
CA PRO A 22 -10.61 -3.04 9.77
C PRO A 22 -9.81 -3.79 8.72
N LEU A 23 -8.60 -4.19 9.08
CA LEU A 23 -7.77 -5.07 8.26
C LEU A 23 -8.16 -6.52 8.58
N ALA A 24 -8.60 -7.25 7.56
CA ALA A 24 -8.97 -8.65 7.72
C ALA A 24 -7.79 -9.45 8.34
N PRO A 25 -8.01 -10.20 9.44
CA PRO A 25 -6.98 -11.05 10.00
C PRO A 25 -6.83 -12.31 9.14
N GLY A 26 -5.73 -12.39 8.39
CA GLY A 26 -5.42 -13.56 7.56
C GLY A 26 -5.07 -13.20 6.14
N ASP A 27 -4.26 -14.08 5.54
CA ASP A 27 -3.48 -14.03 4.29
C ASP A 27 -3.35 -12.66 3.62
N PRO A 28 -2.14 -12.05 3.56
CA PRO A 28 -1.93 -10.94 2.63
C PRO A 28 -2.42 -11.40 1.27
N ALA A 29 -3.33 -10.65 0.65
CA ALA A 29 -3.93 -11.02 -0.63
C ALA A 29 -2.89 -11.71 -1.52
N ASP A 30 -3.24 -12.89 -2.05
CA ASP A 30 -2.31 -13.75 -2.81
C ASP A 30 -1.37 -12.89 -3.65
N ASN A 31 -0.06 -13.15 -3.59
CA ASN A 31 0.93 -12.34 -4.33
C ASN A 31 0.53 -12.20 -5.81
N ALA A 32 -0.12 -13.23 -6.38
CA ALA A 32 -0.67 -13.20 -7.73
C ALA A 32 -1.81 -12.16 -7.93
N PHE A 33 -2.71 -11.99 -6.97
CA PHE A 33 -3.74 -10.94 -7.02
C PHE A 33 -3.11 -9.55 -6.93
N LEU A 34 -2.18 -9.34 -6.00
CA LEU A 34 -1.51 -8.05 -5.85
C LEU A 34 -0.66 -7.72 -7.08
N ASP A 35 0.04 -8.68 -7.66
CA ASP A 35 0.81 -8.48 -8.89
C ASP A 35 -0.09 -8.12 -10.08
N ALA A 36 -1.25 -8.79 -10.22
CA ALA A 36 -2.24 -8.45 -11.23
C ALA A 36 -2.80 -7.03 -11.00
N LEU A 37 -3.17 -6.69 -9.76
CA LEU A 37 -3.63 -5.35 -9.40
C LEU A 37 -2.58 -4.28 -9.75
N TYR A 38 -1.32 -4.52 -9.42
CA TYR A 38 -0.25 -3.56 -9.70
C TYR A 38 0.04 -3.40 -11.20
N ALA A 39 -0.26 -4.40 -12.03
CA ALA A 39 -0.05 -4.35 -13.47
C ALA A 39 -0.95 -3.33 -14.17
N ASP A 40 -2.08 -2.96 -13.55
CA ASP A 40 -3.00 -1.94 -14.08
C ASP A 40 -2.52 -0.50 -13.85
N PHE A 41 -1.41 -0.31 -13.12
CA PHE A 41 -0.88 1.01 -12.76
C PHE A 41 0.49 1.27 -13.39
N ALA A 42 0.80 2.55 -13.63
CA ALA A 42 2.17 2.93 -14.01
C ALA A 42 3.16 2.54 -12.91
N PRO A 43 4.46 2.27 -13.23
CA PRO A 43 5.43 1.80 -12.24
C PRO A 43 5.52 2.65 -10.96
N ALA A 44 5.44 3.99 -11.10
CA ALA A 44 5.46 4.91 -9.97
C ALA A 44 4.20 4.80 -9.09
N GLN A 45 3.02 4.66 -9.69
CA GLN A 45 1.76 4.48 -8.96
C GLN A 45 1.71 3.13 -8.24
N ALA A 46 2.16 2.06 -8.90
CA ALA A 46 2.26 0.74 -8.30
C ALA A 46 3.22 0.74 -7.09
N ALA A 47 4.32 1.51 -7.15
CA ALA A 47 5.23 1.67 -6.01
C ALA A 47 4.55 2.37 -4.82
N VAL A 48 3.77 3.43 -5.08
CA VAL A 48 2.97 4.10 -4.04
C VAL A 48 1.97 3.13 -3.40
N LEU A 49 1.21 2.38 -4.20
CA LEU A 49 0.24 1.42 -3.66
C LEU A 49 0.89 0.30 -2.84
N ARG A 50 2.04 -0.22 -3.29
CA ARG A 50 2.84 -1.17 -2.50
C ARG A 50 3.23 -0.58 -1.15
N ARG A 51 3.67 0.68 -1.12
CA ARG A 51 4.07 1.35 0.12
C ARG A 51 2.88 1.61 1.05
N VAL A 52 1.75 2.08 0.52
CA VAL A 52 0.49 2.24 1.27
C VAL A 52 0.09 0.93 1.95
N ILE A 53 0.10 -0.19 1.20
CA ILE A 53 -0.24 -1.51 1.76
C ILE A 53 0.77 -1.95 2.84
N SER A 54 2.06 -1.66 2.68
CA SER A 54 3.08 -1.92 3.73
C SER A 54 2.78 -1.14 5.01
N LEU A 55 2.57 0.17 4.90
CA LEU A 55 2.26 1.05 6.02
C LEU A 55 0.98 0.62 6.75
N LEU A 56 -0.06 0.21 6.02
CA LEU A 56 -1.28 -0.32 6.62
C LEU A 56 -1.04 -1.63 7.40
N LYS A 57 -0.16 -2.51 6.92
CA LYS A 57 0.23 -3.72 7.67
C LYS A 57 1.05 -3.39 8.91
N GLU A 58 1.91 -2.37 8.85
CA GLU A 58 2.73 -1.88 9.97
C GLU A 58 1.89 -1.17 11.04
N ARG A 59 0.74 -0.57 10.69
CA ARG A 59 -0.21 0.06 11.64
C ARG A 59 -0.86 -0.93 12.63
N LYS A 60 -0.75 -2.23 12.39
CA LYS A 60 -1.36 -3.24 13.26
C LYS A 60 -0.64 -3.26 14.62
N PRO A 61 -1.35 -3.10 15.75
CA PRO A 61 -0.77 -3.29 17.08
C PRO A 61 -0.37 -4.74 17.35
#